data_AF-A0A837CRQ4-F1
#
_entry.id   AF-A0A837CRQ4-F1
#
_cell.length_a   1.000
_cell.length_b   1.000
_cell.length_c   1.000
_cell.angle_alpha   90.00
_cell.angle_beta   90.00
_cell.angle_gamma   90.00
#
_symmetry.space_group_name_H-M   'P 1'
#
loop_
_entity.id
_entity.type
_entity.pdbx_description
1 polymer ?
#
loop_
_entity_poly.entity_id
_entity_poly.type
_entity_poly.pdbx_seq_one_letter_code
_entity_poly.pdbx_strand_id
1 'polypeptide(L)'
;MNLTASNKIHVRVLLAADVVASVEIQPRVRPPLGRIFAGKQASSLLNAVPRLFALCAAAQQTALLTAIETARDEVITLAKKNSIVLR
;
A
#
# COMPACT_ATOMS: atom_id res chain seq x y z
N MET A 1 12.12 17.49 -5.28
CA MET A 1 12.28 16.05 -5.57
C MET A 1 11.33 15.70 -6.71
N ASN A 2 11.86 15.47 -7.91
CA ASN A 2 11.05 15.15 -9.08
C ASN A 2 10.68 13.66 -9.01
N LEU A 3 9.42 13.36 -8.64
CA LEU A 3 8.90 12.01 -8.43
C LEU A 3 8.46 11.37 -9.76
N THR A 4 9.32 11.43 -10.79
CA THR A 4 9.13 10.61 -11.99
C THR A 4 9.50 9.17 -11.66
N ALA A 5 8.69 8.54 -10.83
CA ALA A 5 8.71 7.10 -10.66
C ALA A 5 8.37 6.49 -12.03
N SER A 6 9.41 6.06 -12.77
CA SER A 6 9.23 5.34 -14.01
C SER A 6 8.39 4.11 -13.71
N ASN A 7 7.15 4.11 -14.20
CA ASN A 7 6.16 3.07 -13.90
C ASN A 7 6.41 1.82 -14.75
N LYS A 8 7.65 1.35 -14.76
CA LYS A 8 8.16 0.26 -15.59
C LYS A 8 8.61 -0.89 -14.70
N ILE A 9 8.30 -2.10 -15.11
CA ILE A 9 8.92 -3.32 -14.60
C ILE A 9 9.98 -3.76 -15.62
N HIS A 10 11.09 -4.30 -15.14
CA HIS A 10 12.04 -4.96 -16.03
C HIS A 10 11.79 -6.45 -15.98
N VAL A 11 11.68 -7.06 -17.15
CA VAL A 11 11.51 -8.49 -17.30
C VAL A 11 12.68 -9.02 -18.10
N ARG A 12 13.40 -9.98 -17.53
CA ARG A 12 14.45 -10.73 -18.22
C ARG A 12 13.89 -12.11 -18.53
N VAL A 13 13.99 -12.50 -19.78
CA VAL A 13 13.57 -13.83 -20.26
C VAL A 13 14.80 -14.53 -20.82
N LEU A 14 15.07 -15.74 -20.35
CA LEU A 14 16.06 -16.62 -20.95
C LEU A 14 15.36 -17.59 -21.89
N LEU A 15 15.81 -17.65 -23.12
CA LEU A 15 15.34 -18.60 -24.13
C LEU A 15 16.41 -19.68 -24.34
N ALA A 16 15.99 -20.94 -24.43
CA ALA A 16 16.84 -22.05 -24.83
C ALA A 16 16.04 -22.93 -25.80
N ALA A 17 16.60 -23.23 -26.97
CA ALA A 17 15.90 -24.01 -28.02
C ALA A 17 14.47 -23.49 -28.30
N ASP A 18 14.32 -22.17 -28.47
CA ASP A 18 13.07 -21.48 -28.75
C ASP A 18 11.95 -21.62 -27.69
N VAL A 19 12.28 -22.12 -26.50
CA VAL A 19 11.37 -22.15 -25.34
C VAL A 19 11.86 -21.25 -24.22
N VAL A 20 10.93 -20.71 -23.44
CA VAL A 20 11.24 -19.91 -22.24
C VAL A 20 11.79 -20.82 -21.15
N ALA A 21 13.09 -20.71 -20.90
CA ALA A 21 13.80 -21.46 -19.88
C ALA A 21 13.70 -20.80 -18.49
N SER A 22 13.68 -19.46 -18.44
CA SER A 22 13.46 -18.73 -17.19
C SER A 22 12.91 -17.33 -17.40
N VAL A 23 12.23 -16.80 -16.38
CA VAL A 23 11.74 -15.43 -16.32
C VAL A 23 12.13 -14.83 -14.97
N GLU A 24 12.78 -13.68 -15.01
CA GLU A 24 13.10 -12.86 -13.85
C GLU A 24 12.39 -11.52 -13.97
N ILE A 25 11.72 -11.08 -12.91
CA ILE A 25 11.00 -9.81 -12.86
C ILE A 25 11.66 -8.93 -11.83
N GLN A 26 12.24 -7.82 -12.27
CA GLN A 26 12.69 -6.77 -11.39
C GLN A 26 11.55 -5.75 -11.19
N PRO A 27 10.97 -5.67 -9.98
CA PRO A 27 9.84 -4.82 -9.71
C PRO A 27 10.23 -3.34 -9.77
N ARG A 28 9.26 -2.50 -10.11
CA ARG A 28 9.41 -1.04 -10.04
C ARG A 28 9.78 -0.59 -8.63
N VAL A 29 10.69 0.37 -8.52
CA VAL A 29 10.99 1.02 -7.25
C VAL A 29 9.77 1.85 -6.84
N ARG A 30 9.16 1.50 -5.71
CA ARG A 30 8.05 2.28 -5.12
C ARG A 30 8.61 3.28 -4.12
N PRO A 31 8.07 4.52 -4.05
CA PRO A 31 8.40 5.42 -2.95
C PRO A 31 8.13 4.72 -1.61
N PRO A 32 8.92 4.97 -0.56
CA PRO A 32 8.75 4.32 0.74
C PRO A 32 7.51 4.87 1.46
N LEU A 33 6.32 4.47 1.00
CA LEU A 33 5.02 5.03 1.41
C LEU A 33 4.84 5.00 2.93
N GLY A 34 5.19 3.88 3.58
CA GLY A 34 5.12 3.75 5.03
C GLY A 34 5.91 4.83 5.77
N ARG A 35 7.11 5.20 5.28
CA ARG A 35 7.90 6.28 5.86
C ARG A 35 7.33 7.66 5.54
N ILE A 36 6.85 7.86 4.31
CA ILE A 36 6.30 9.14 3.85
C ILE A 36 5.04 9.54 4.64
N PHE A 37 4.26 8.56 5.08
CA PHE A 37 2.99 8.75 5.76
C PHE A 37 3.02 8.47 7.27
N ALA A 38 4.16 8.05 7.82
CA ALA A 38 4.33 7.89 9.26
C ALA A 38 4.00 9.19 10.02
N GLY A 39 3.21 9.06 11.09
CA GLY A 39 2.78 10.18 11.93
C GLY A 39 1.75 11.13 11.30
N LYS A 40 1.34 10.92 10.05
CA LYS A 40 0.27 11.69 9.41
C LYS A 40 -1.10 11.12 9.74
N GLN A 41 -2.12 11.97 9.73
CA GLN A 41 -3.50 11.52 9.92
C GLN A 41 -3.91 10.57 8.80
N ALA A 42 -4.53 9.44 9.13
CA ALA A 42 -4.90 8.42 8.15
C ALA A 42 -5.83 8.96 7.03
N SER A 43 -6.74 9.88 7.36
CA SER A 43 -7.61 10.55 6.37
C SER A 43 -6.83 11.34 5.33
N SER A 44 -5.64 11.87 5.67
CA SER A 44 -4.82 12.64 4.72
C SER A 44 -4.32 11.78 3.55
N LEU A 45 -4.28 10.45 3.71
CA LEU A 45 -3.86 9.53 2.65
C LEU A 45 -4.93 9.34 1.57
N LEU A 46 -6.21 9.60 1.85
CA LEU A 46 -7.31 9.41 0.89
C LEU A 46 -7.09 10.21 -0.40
N ASN A 47 -6.51 11.39 -0.29
CA ASN A 47 -6.17 12.27 -1.40
C ASN A 47 -4.91 11.83 -2.16
N ALA A 48 -4.05 11.03 -1.53
CA ALA A 48 -2.81 10.54 -2.12
C ALA A 48 -2.99 9.22 -2.89
N VAL A 49 -3.92 8.36 -2.46
CA VAL A 49 -4.13 7.02 -3.05
C VAL A 49 -4.35 7.06 -4.57
N PRO A 50 -5.19 7.93 -5.16
CA PRO A 50 -5.39 7.95 -6.61
C PRO A 50 -4.12 8.24 -7.40
N ARG A 51 -3.19 9.01 -6.82
CA ARG A 51 -1.90 9.35 -7.46
C ARG A 51 -0.89 8.20 -7.41
N LEU A 52 -1.07 7.26 -6.48
CA LEU A 52 -0.19 6.10 -6.29
C LEU A 52 -0.63 4.87 -7.11
N PHE A 53 -1.92 4.84 -7.47
CA PHE A 53 -2.59 3.70 -8.10
C PHE A 53 -3.51 4.18 -9.23
N ALA A 54 -2.96 4.31 -10.45
CA ALA A 54 -3.73 4.83 -11.58
C ALA A 54 -4.92 3.92 -11.98
N LEU A 55 -4.72 2.61 -12.07
CA LEU A 55 -5.76 1.69 -12.55
C LEU A 55 -6.75 1.27 -11.44
N CYS A 56 -6.27 1.13 -10.21
CA CYS A 56 -7.04 0.59 -9.10
C CYS A 56 -7.31 1.61 -7.98
N ALA A 57 -7.32 2.91 -8.31
CA ALA A 57 -7.51 4.00 -7.35
C ALA A 57 -8.71 3.78 -6.43
N ALA A 58 -9.88 3.48 -7.00
CA ALA A 58 -11.12 3.29 -6.25
C ALA A 58 -11.02 2.11 -5.28
N ALA A 59 -10.57 0.94 -5.75
CA ALA A 59 -10.40 -0.24 -4.91
C ALA A 59 -9.41 0.02 -3.75
N GLN A 60 -8.33 0.75 -4.03
CA GLN A 60 -7.33 1.10 -3.01
C GLN A 60 -7.87 2.13 -2.00
N GLN A 61 -8.72 3.06 -2.44
CA GLN A 61 -9.41 3.98 -1.52
C GLN A 61 -10.39 3.25 -0.61
N THR A 62 -11.17 2.30 -1.15
CA THR A 62 -12.05 1.45 -0.34
C THR A 62 -11.26 0.65 0.69
N ALA A 63 -10.18 -0.02 0.27
CA ALA A 63 -9.32 -0.77 1.18
C ALA A 63 -8.73 0.10 2.30
N LEU A 64 -8.33 1.33 1.99
CA LEU A 64 -7.84 2.28 2.99
C LEU A 64 -8.95 2.69 3.97
N LEU A 65 -10.16 2.99 3.49
CA LEU A 65 -11.29 3.35 4.35
C LEU A 65 -11.65 2.20 5.29
N THR A 66 -11.77 0.98 4.77
CA THR A 66 -12.03 -0.21 5.58
C THR A 66 -10.96 -0.41 6.64
N ALA A 67 -9.68 -0.27 6.29
CA ALA A 67 -8.58 -0.38 7.26
C ALA A 67 -8.65 0.69 8.36
N ILE A 68 -9.04 1.92 8.03
CA ILE A 68 -9.22 3.00 9.01
C ILE A 68 -10.37 2.69 9.97
N GLU A 69 -11.50 2.21 9.45
CA GLU A 69 -12.67 1.84 10.24
C GLU A 69 -12.35 0.70 11.19
N THR A 70 -11.75 -0.39 10.69
CA THR A 70 -11.33 -1.53 11.51
C THR A 70 -10.34 -1.11 12.60
N ALA A 71 -9.34 -0.29 12.28
CA ALA A 71 -8.39 0.20 13.27
C ALA A 71 -9.04 1.05 14.36
N ARG A 72 -10.08 1.83 14.02
CA ARG A 72 -10.85 2.60 15.03
C ARG A 72 -11.64 1.68 15.95
N ASP A 73 -12.31 0.67 15.41
CA ASP A 73 -13.09 -0.29 16.20
C ASP A 73 -12.19 -1.10 17.15
N GLU A 74 -10.99 -1.47 16.72
CA GLU A 74 -9.98 -2.11 17.58
C GLU A 74 -9.57 -1.21 18.74
N VAL A 75 -9.29 0.07 18.47
CA VAL A 75 -8.96 1.06 19.52
C VAL A 75 -10.10 1.21 20.52
N ILE A 76 -11.35 1.30 20.05
CA ILE A 76 -12.53 1.40 20.91
C ILE A 76 -12.67 0.13 21.77
N THR A 77 -12.47 -1.04 21.17
CA THR A 77 -12.56 -2.33 21.87
C THR A 77 -11.49 -2.47 22.95
N LEU A 78 -10.25 -2.09 22.65
CA LEU A 78 -9.14 -2.09 23.60
C LEU A 78 -9.38 -1.11 24.76
N ALA A 79 -9.87 0.10 24.45
CA ALA A 79 -10.23 1.09 25.46
C ALA A 79 -11.34 0.57 26.40
N LYS A 80 -12.35 -0.11 25.85
CA LYS A 80 -13.44 -0.72 26.62
C LYS A 80 -12.95 -1.88 27.50
N LYS A 81 -12.03 -2.71 27.00
CA LYS A 81 -11.43 -3.78 27.80
C LYS A 81 -10.65 -3.23 28.99
N ASN A 82 -9.83 -2.19 28.76
CA ASN A 82 -9.01 -1.59 29.81
C ASN A 82 -9.86 -0.87 30.87
N SER A 83 -10.98 -0.25 30.49
CA SER A 83 -11.88 0.40 31.45
C SER A 83 -12.70 -0.57 32.30
N ILE A 84 -12.89 -1.81 31.85
CA ILE A 84 -13.52 -2.89 32.63
C ILE A 84 -12.51 -3.51 33.62
N VAL A 85 -11.23 -3.59 33.26
CA VAL A 85 -10.18 -4.18 34.13
C VAL A 85 -9.76 -3.26 35.28
N LEU A 86 -10.01 -1.94 35.15
CA LEU A 86 -9.71 -0.92 36.17
C LEU A 86 -10.89 -0.65 37.14
N ARG A 87 -11.97 -1.42 37.07
CA ARG A 87 -13.11 -1.37 37.99
C ARG A 87 -13.20 -2.67 38.80
#